data_AF-A0A6I4UDY5-F1
#
_entry.id   AF-A0A6I4UDY5-F1
#
_cell.length_a   1.000
_cell.length_b   1.000
_cell.length_c   1.000
_cell.angle_alpha   90.00
_cell.angle_beta   90.00
_cell.angle_gamma   90.00
#
_symmetry.space_group_name_H-M   'P 1'
#
loop_
_entity.id
_entity.type
_entity.pdbx_description
1 polymer ?
#
loop_
_entity_poly.entity_id
_entity_poly.type
_entity_poly.pdbx_seq_one_letter_code
_entity_poly.pdbx_strand_id
1 'polypeptide(L)'
;MVLAACGSSEPEPAPTPTPTVAAPRTLIGADLDLSTLGARIVGPQGAEIETALSNGTRQVGTLVSYVACPEGIETCNPGELPDDTVYTYVHKITLAEIDDVGADEAIDAPATGEAPPTLFRTTRKVSGFTQSVGYSTAEAEAALGDPDAISIINDNGNLIWRVARGPGWQPGGTVTLWWRSTMAPQGPAEAYLLEVDGEQIAATGPFPPEEKPVEGSAAR
;
A
#
# COMPACT_ATOMS: atom_id res chain seq x y z
N MET A 1 -23.05 68.75 24.53
CA MET A 1 -22.94 68.07 23.21
C MET A 1 -21.70 68.59 22.51
N VAL A 2 -20.67 67.77 22.31
CA VAL A 2 -19.96 67.48 21.03
C VAL A 2 -19.18 66.17 21.26
N LEU A 3 -19.19 65.30 20.24
CA LEU A 3 -18.78 63.90 20.21
C LEU A 3 -17.33 63.67 19.72
N ALA A 4 -16.81 62.48 20.09
CA ALA A 4 -15.98 61.53 19.31
C ALA A 4 -14.47 61.75 19.10
N ALA A 5 -13.69 60.74 19.51
CA ALA A 5 -12.84 59.94 18.62
C ALA A 5 -12.32 58.68 19.36
N CYS A 6 -12.93 57.51 19.13
CA CYS A 6 -12.34 56.21 19.45
C CYS A 6 -11.78 55.62 18.16
N GLY A 7 -10.46 55.39 18.11
CA GLY A 7 -9.80 54.71 17.01
C GLY A 7 -10.28 53.27 16.91
N SER A 8 -10.68 52.87 15.70
CA SER A 8 -10.91 51.47 15.36
C SER A 8 -9.56 50.83 15.04
N SER A 9 -9.12 49.90 15.86
CA SER A 9 -7.99 49.03 15.51
C SER A 9 -8.47 47.99 14.51
N GLU A 10 -7.79 47.91 13.36
CA GLU A 10 -7.92 46.83 12.38
C GLU A 10 -7.78 45.47 13.08
N PRO A 11 -8.69 44.51 12.87
CA PRO A 11 -8.58 43.19 13.50
C PRO A 11 -7.33 42.47 13.00
N GLU A 12 -6.53 41.98 13.95
CA GLU A 12 -5.32 41.22 13.69
C GLU A 12 -5.65 39.97 12.85
N PRO A 13 -4.88 39.65 11.80
CA PRO A 13 -5.17 38.52 10.94
C PRO A 13 -5.18 37.22 11.77
N ALA A 14 -6.25 36.44 11.63
CA ALA A 14 -6.39 35.18 12.34
C ALA A 14 -5.21 34.25 12.03
N PRO A 15 -4.65 33.55 13.04
CA PRO A 15 -3.53 32.64 12.82
C PRO A 15 -3.93 31.58 11.80
N THR A 16 -3.11 31.44 10.74
CA THR A 16 -3.29 30.35 9.77
C THR A 16 -2.93 29.04 10.47
N PRO A 17 -3.81 28.02 10.45
CA PRO A 17 -3.50 26.75 11.08
C PRO A 17 -2.30 26.10 10.39
N THR A 18 -1.24 25.84 11.14
CA THR A 18 -0.10 25.03 10.66
C THR A 18 -0.56 23.57 10.57
N PRO A 19 -0.46 22.91 9.40
CA PRO A 19 -0.78 21.49 9.30
C PRO A 19 0.12 20.68 10.23
N THR A 20 -0.49 19.92 11.13
CA THR A 20 0.24 18.97 11.99
C THR A 20 0.47 17.69 11.19
N VAL A 21 1.73 17.37 10.93
CA VAL A 21 2.11 16.09 10.30
C VAL A 21 1.78 14.95 11.27
N ALA A 22 1.01 13.97 10.81
CA ALA A 22 0.67 12.82 11.64
C ALA A 22 1.91 11.92 11.76
N ALA A 23 2.24 11.53 13.00
CA ALA A 23 3.29 10.53 13.22
C ALA A 23 2.88 9.17 12.61
N PRO A 24 3.85 8.37 12.11
CA PRO A 24 3.60 7.01 11.66
C PRO A 24 2.93 6.17 12.75
N ARG A 25 1.99 5.32 12.36
CA ARG A 25 1.22 4.45 13.26
C ARG A 25 1.36 3.00 12.86
N THR A 26 1.73 2.14 13.79
CA THR A 26 1.67 0.69 13.59
C THR A 26 0.20 0.24 13.58
N LEU A 27 -0.16 -0.57 12.59
CA LEU A 27 -1.48 -1.17 12.45
C LEU A 27 -1.44 -2.64 12.87
N ILE A 28 -2.57 -3.16 13.35
CA ILE A 28 -2.75 -4.58 13.60
C ILE A 28 -3.23 -5.22 12.30
N GLY A 29 -2.41 -6.10 11.72
CA GLY A 29 -2.77 -6.86 10.53
C GLY A 29 -3.74 -7.99 10.85
N ALA A 30 -4.68 -8.26 9.94
CA ALA A 30 -5.52 -9.44 9.99
C ALA A 30 -5.08 -10.48 8.93
N ASP A 31 -5.27 -11.76 9.24
CA ASP A 31 -5.03 -12.83 8.29
C ASP A 31 -6.02 -12.75 7.11
N LEU A 32 -5.55 -13.06 5.91
CA LEU A 32 -6.38 -13.06 4.72
C LEU A 32 -6.96 -14.44 4.44
N ASP A 33 -8.26 -14.60 4.61
CA ASP A 33 -8.96 -15.72 4.01
C ASP A 33 -9.46 -15.33 2.60
N LEU A 34 -8.70 -15.72 1.58
CA LEU A 34 -9.04 -15.46 0.18
C LEU A 34 -10.39 -16.07 -0.23
N SER A 35 -10.88 -17.11 0.47
CA SER A 35 -12.17 -17.73 0.18
C SER A 35 -13.37 -16.86 0.58
N THR A 36 -13.15 -15.84 1.42
CA THR A 36 -14.18 -14.88 1.84
C THR A 36 -14.33 -13.68 0.90
N LEU A 37 -13.61 -13.67 -0.22
CA LEU A 37 -13.69 -12.60 -1.21
C LEU A 37 -14.76 -12.91 -2.26
N GLY A 38 -15.51 -11.89 -2.67
CA GLY A 38 -16.43 -11.98 -3.81
C GLY A 38 -15.70 -11.90 -5.15
N ALA A 39 -16.48 -11.65 -6.20
CA ALA A 39 -15.96 -11.48 -7.55
C ALA A 39 -14.94 -10.33 -7.64
N ARG A 40 -14.02 -10.47 -8.60
CA ARG A 40 -12.99 -9.47 -8.89
C ARG A 40 -13.52 -8.46 -9.90
N ILE A 41 -13.05 -7.22 -9.78
CA ILE A 41 -13.29 -6.19 -10.78
C ILE A 41 -12.53 -6.60 -12.05
N VAL A 42 -13.25 -6.65 -13.18
CA VAL A 42 -12.63 -6.87 -14.49
C VAL A 42 -12.34 -5.53 -15.13
N GLY A 43 -11.06 -5.14 -15.12
CA GLY A 43 -10.58 -3.91 -15.75
C GLY A 43 -10.12 -4.12 -17.21
N PRO A 44 -9.57 -3.09 -17.85
CA PRO A 44 -9.07 -3.16 -19.23
C PRO A 44 -7.99 -4.22 -19.48
N GLN A 45 -7.25 -4.58 -18.43
CA GLN A 45 -6.17 -5.58 -18.45
C GLN A 45 -6.64 -6.96 -17.94
N GLY A 46 -7.93 -7.13 -17.67
CA GLY A 46 -8.51 -8.34 -17.09
C GLY A 46 -8.84 -8.20 -15.60
N ALA A 47 -9.07 -9.33 -14.94
CA ALA A 47 -9.45 -9.40 -13.52
C ALA A 47 -8.26 -9.26 -12.55
N GLU A 48 -7.03 -9.34 -13.09
CA GLU A 48 -5.78 -9.20 -12.36
C GLU A 48 -4.79 -8.42 -13.24
N ILE A 49 -3.84 -7.75 -12.59
CA ILE A 49 -2.74 -7.04 -13.23
C ILE A 49 -1.45 -7.73 -12.78
N GLU A 50 -0.68 -8.25 -13.73
CA GLU A 50 0.64 -8.80 -13.48
C GLU A 50 1.72 -7.79 -13.87
N THR A 51 2.63 -7.52 -12.94
CA THR A 51 3.79 -6.63 -13.13
C THR A 51 5.06 -7.40 -12.82
N ALA A 52 5.99 -7.46 -13.78
CA ALA A 52 7.35 -7.93 -13.52
C ALA A 52 8.08 -6.89 -12.64
N LEU A 53 8.65 -7.35 -11.53
CA LEU A 53 9.44 -6.52 -10.63
C LEU A 53 10.89 -6.61 -11.09
N SER A 54 11.45 -5.50 -11.60
CA SER A 54 12.78 -5.48 -12.18
C SER A 54 13.58 -4.28 -11.65
N ASN A 55 14.85 -4.51 -11.34
CA ASN A 55 15.81 -3.46 -10.99
C ASN A 55 16.52 -2.87 -12.23
N GLY A 56 16.04 -3.20 -13.44
CA GLY A 56 16.61 -2.80 -14.73
C GLY A 56 17.68 -3.76 -15.27
N THR A 57 18.29 -4.59 -14.43
CA THR A 57 19.31 -5.57 -14.84
C THR A 57 18.79 -7.01 -14.77
N ARG A 58 17.95 -7.31 -13.76
CA ARG A 58 17.30 -8.60 -13.59
C ARG A 58 15.87 -8.43 -13.09
N GLN A 59 15.04 -9.45 -13.37
CA GLN A 59 13.76 -9.59 -12.69
C GLN A 59 14.02 -10.12 -11.27
N VAL A 60 13.50 -9.41 -10.27
CA VAL A 60 13.60 -9.80 -8.85
C VAL A 60 12.34 -10.52 -8.37
N GLY A 61 11.27 -10.51 -9.16
CA GLY A 61 10.01 -11.15 -8.81
C GLY A 61 8.85 -10.73 -9.70
N THR A 62 7.65 -11.06 -9.25
CA THR A 62 6.38 -10.76 -9.91
C THR A 62 5.38 -10.26 -8.88
N LEU A 63 4.63 -9.23 -9.25
CA LEU A 63 3.47 -8.73 -8.51
C LEU A 63 2.21 -9.06 -9.30
N VAL A 64 1.30 -9.84 -8.72
CA VAL A 64 -0.06 -10.03 -9.22
C VAL A 64 -1.01 -9.27 -8.29
N SER A 65 -1.75 -8.31 -8.84
CA SER A 65 -2.66 -7.47 -8.06
C SER A 65 -4.08 -7.48 -8.61
N TYR A 66 -5.06 -7.43 -7.72
CA TYR A 66 -6.47 -7.32 -8.09
C TYR A 66 -7.29 -6.63 -7.00
N VAL A 67 -8.55 -6.32 -7.33
CA VAL A 67 -9.53 -5.81 -6.37
C VAL A 67 -10.74 -6.72 -6.38
N ALA A 68 -11.14 -7.17 -5.20
CA ALA A 68 -12.32 -7.99 -4.99
C ALA A 68 -13.44 -7.22 -4.29
N CYS A 69 -14.67 -7.52 -4.67
CA CYS A 69 -15.87 -7.11 -3.95
C CYS A 69 -16.03 -7.90 -2.64
N PRO A 70 -16.91 -7.42 -1.74
CA PRO A 70 -17.37 -8.20 -0.59
C PRO A 70 -17.88 -9.59 -0.98
N GLU A 71 -17.84 -10.51 0.00
CA GLU A 71 -18.42 -11.84 -0.11
C GLU A 71 -19.86 -11.82 -0.65
N GLY A 72 -20.23 -12.82 -1.43
CA GLY A 72 -21.58 -12.97 -1.98
C GLY A 72 -21.88 -12.13 -3.22
N ILE A 73 -20.96 -11.26 -3.66
CA ILE A 73 -21.09 -10.54 -4.94
C ILE A 73 -20.48 -11.39 -6.06
N GLU A 74 -21.32 -11.86 -6.99
CA GLU A 74 -20.91 -12.72 -8.12
C GLU A 74 -20.40 -11.93 -9.34
N THR A 75 -20.78 -10.65 -9.45
CA THR A 75 -20.28 -9.73 -10.49
C THR A 75 -19.89 -8.41 -9.84
N CYS A 76 -18.60 -8.08 -9.91
CA CYS A 76 -18.06 -6.89 -9.26
C CYS A 76 -17.98 -5.73 -10.25
N ASN A 77 -19.08 -4.98 -10.37
CA ASN A 77 -19.16 -3.75 -11.17
C ASN A 77 -19.35 -2.53 -10.26
N PRO A 78 -18.27 -1.77 -9.96
CA PRO A 78 -18.36 -0.61 -9.06
C PRO A 78 -19.42 0.42 -9.42
N GLY A 79 -19.77 0.58 -10.70
CA GLY A 79 -20.78 1.55 -11.14
C GLY A 79 -22.22 1.14 -10.81
N GLU A 80 -22.45 -0.10 -10.39
CA GLU A 80 -23.78 -0.66 -10.05
C GLU A 80 -23.90 -1.04 -8.56
N LEU A 81 -22.81 -0.93 -7.81
CA LEU A 81 -22.76 -1.28 -6.40
C LEU A 81 -23.08 -0.07 -5.50
N PRO A 82 -23.56 -0.29 -4.27
CA PRO A 82 -23.79 0.79 -3.30
C PRO A 82 -22.55 1.64 -3.03
N ASP A 83 -22.74 2.94 -2.76
CA ASP A 83 -21.65 3.89 -2.48
C ASP A 83 -20.81 3.53 -1.25
N ASP A 84 -21.36 2.75 -0.31
CA ASP A 84 -20.68 2.28 0.90
C ASP A 84 -19.99 0.92 0.73
N THR A 85 -19.91 0.39 -0.49
CA THR A 85 -19.23 -0.86 -0.80
C THR A 85 -17.75 -0.78 -0.42
N VAL A 86 -17.28 -1.80 0.33
CA VAL A 86 -15.88 -1.91 0.73
C VAL A 86 -15.16 -2.92 -0.16
N TYR A 87 -14.20 -2.43 -0.94
CA TYR A 87 -13.36 -3.20 -1.83
C TYR A 87 -12.09 -3.68 -1.13
N THR A 88 -11.67 -4.92 -1.42
CA THR A 88 -10.40 -5.47 -0.92
C THR A 88 -9.37 -5.45 -2.04
N TYR A 89 -8.30 -4.68 -1.85
CA TYR A 89 -7.13 -4.63 -2.72
C TYR A 89 -6.16 -5.71 -2.27
N VAL A 90 -5.75 -6.57 -3.20
CA VAL A 90 -4.89 -7.72 -2.93
C VAL A 90 -3.64 -7.64 -3.81
N HIS A 91 -2.49 -7.90 -3.20
CA HIS A 91 -1.17 -7.86 -3.83
C HIS A 91 -0.42 -9.14 -3.48
N LYS A 92 -0.30 -10.05 -4.44
CA LYS A 92 0.48 -11.27 -4.33
C LYS A 92 1.86 -11.03 -4.93
N ILE A 93 2.89 -11.09 -4.11
CA ILE A 93 4.27 -10.84 -4.50
C ILE A 93 5.03 -12.15 -4.40
N THR A 94 5.74 -12.51 -5.46
CA THR A 94 6.59 -13.70 -5.50
C THR A 94 7.98 -13.27 -5.88
N LEU A 95 8.98 -13.54 -5.02
CA LEU A 95 10.37 -13.27 -5.37
C LEU A 95 10.84 -14.26 -6.42
N ALA A 96 11.68 -13.80 -7.34
CA ALA A 96 12.33 -14.66 -8.32
C ALA A 96 13.18 -15.70 -7.59
N GLU A 97 13.26 -16.89 -8.17
CA GLU A 97 14.27 -17.86 -7.77
C GLU A 97 15.66 -17.26 -8.02
N ILE A 98 16.63 -17.63 -7.19
CA ILE A 98 18.03 -17.39 -7.53
C ILE A 98 18.40 -18.48 -8.53
N ASP A 99 18.50 -18.12 -9.81
CA ASP A 99 19.14 -19.01 -10.78
C ASP A 99 20.60 -19.22 -10.33
N ASP A 100 21.05 -20.47 -10.24
CA ASP A 100 22.42 -20.88 -9.84
C ASP A 100 23.55 -20.26 -10.71
N VAL A 101 23.18 -19.51 -11.74
CA VAL A 101 24.07 -18.86 -12.71
C VAL A 101 24.58 -17.52 -12.15
N GLY A 102 25.32 -17.58 -11.03
CA GLY A 102 25.89 -16.39 -10.40
C GLY A 102 26.54 -16.61 -9.03
N ALA A 103 26.48 -17.82 -8.48
CA ALA A 103 27.06 -18.15 -7.18
C ALA A 103 28.60 -17.99 -7.09
N ASP A 104 29.28 -17.76 -8.22
CA ASP A 104 30.73 -17.61 -8.31
C ASP A 104 31.26 -16.16 -8.20
N GLU A 105 30.40 -15.14 -8.09
CA GLU A 105 30.87 -13.74 -7.93
C GLU A 105 30.71 -13.16 -6.51
N ALA A 106 30.61 -14.02 -5.48
CA ALA A 106 30.81 -13.58 -4.10
C ALA A 106 32.32 -13.55 -3.76
N ILE A 107 33.09 -12.72 -4.47
CA ILE A 107 34.49 -12.43 -4.11
C ILE A 107 34.52 -11.19 -3.20
N ASP A 108 34.79 -11.45 -1.92
CA ASP A 108 35.33 -10.53 -0.91
C ASP A 108 34.79 -9.08 -0.91
N ALA A 109 33.57 -8.91 -0.38
CA ALA A 109 33.19 -7.67 0.28
C ALA A 109 32.87 -7.97 1.75
N PRO A 110 33.52 -7.31 2.74
CA PRO A 110 33.07 -7.41 4.12
C PRO A 110 31.68 -6.77 4.19
N ALA A 111 30.64 -7.60 4.34
CA ALA A 111 29.27 -7.15 4.62
C ALA A 111 29.26 -6.45 5.98
N THR A 112 29.59 -5.17 5.98
CA THR A 112 29.68 -4.34 7.18
C THR A 112 28.40 -3.52 7.27
N GLY A 113 27.30 -4.20 7.57
CA GLY A 113 25.97 -3.62 7.71
C GLY A 113 24.90 -4.69 7.51
N GLU A 114 23.90 -4.70 8.38
CA GLU A 114 22.68 -5.49 8.16
C GLU A 114 21.96 -4.91 6.95
N ALA A 115 21.60 -5.76 5.98
CA ALA A 115 20.85 -5.33 4.80
C ALA A 115 19.54 -4.67 5.24
N PRO A 116 19.09 -3.58 4.59
CA PRO A 116 17.83 -2.96 4.93
C PRO A 116 16.68 -3.98 4.79
N PRO A 117 15.69 -3.96 5.69
CA PRO A 117 14.62 -4.94 5.68
C PRO A 117 13.75 -4.80 4.43
N THR A 118 13.39 -5.94 3.83
CA THR A 118 12.44 -5.99 2.71
C THR A 118 11.13 -5.31 3.10
N LEU A 119 10.61 -4.45 2.24
CA LEU A 119 9.32 -3.80 2.44
C LEU A 119 8.54 -3.67 1.14
N PHE A 120 7.23 -3.72 1.25
CA PHE A 120 6.30 -3.32 0.20
C PHE A 120 5.49 -2.13 0.69
N ARG A 121 5.32 -1.10 -0.13
CA ARG A 121 4.58 0.10 0.26
C ARG A 121 3.76 0.70 -0.86
N THR A 122 2.77 1.49 -0.49
CA THR A 122 2.17 2.47 -1.40
C THR A 122 3.06 3.71 -1.48
N THR A 123 3.13 4.33 -2.66
CA THR A 123 3.93 5.55 -2.90
C THR A 123 3.15 6.84 -2.64
N ARG A 124 1.83 6.73 -2.49
CA ARG A 124 0.92 7.83 -2.16
C ARG A 124 -0.23 7.35 -1.28
N LYS A 125 -0.94 8.31 -0.69
CA LYS A 125 -2.02 8.08 0.26
C LYS A 125 -3.09 7.20 -0.36
N VAL A 126 -3.55 6.18 0.38
CA VAL A 126 -4.70 5.36 0.00
C VAL A 126 -6.01 6.05 0.39
N SER A 127 -6.74 6.55 -0.60
CA SER A 127 -8.07 7.13 -0.43
C SER A 127 -9.07 6.08 0.06
N GLY A 128 -10.02 6.49 0.93
CA GLY A 128 -11.09 5.60 1.43
C GLY A 128 -10.63 4.46 2.34
N PHE A 129 -9.39 4.47 2.83
CA PHE A 129 -8.84 3.39 3.66
C PHE A 129 -9.66 3.17 4.96
N THR A 130 -10.17 1.95 5.10
CA THR A 130 -11.07 1.55 6.20
C THR A 130 -10.37 1.15 7.50
N GLN A 131 -9.05 1.35 7.59
CA GLN A 131 -8.19 0.83 8.68
C GLN A 131 -8.08 -0.70 8.72
N SER A 132 -8.63 -1.42 7.73
CA SER A 132 -8.50 -2.86 7.60
C SER A 132 -7.39 -3.21 6.61
N VAL A 133 -6.38 -3.94 7.10
CA VAL A 133 -5.14 -4.26 6.40
C VAL A 133 -4.59 -5.59 6.93
N GLY A 134 -3.78 -6.26 6.13
CA GLY A 134 -3.16 -7.50 6.58
C GLY A 134 -2.32 -8.19 5.53
N TYR A 135 -2.07 -9.47 5.77
CA TYR A 135 -1.32 -10.38 4.91
C TYR A 135 -1.71 -11.83 5.20
N SER A 136 -1.34 -12.77 4.34
CA SER A 136 -1.50 -14.20 4.61
C SER A 136 -0.41 -14.69 5.56
N THR A 137 -0.81 -15.08 6.77
CA THR A 137 0.11 -15.58 7.81
C THR A 137 0.72 -16.94 7.45
N ALA A 138 -0.04 -17.81 6.76
CA ALA A 138 0.46 -19.08 6.25
C ALA A 138 1.55 -18.90 5.17
N GLU A 139 1.35 -17.94 4.25
CA GLU A 139 2.37 -17.59 3.26
C GLU A 139 3.58 -16.90 3.92
N ALA A 140 3.36 -16.07 4.94
CA ALA A 140 4.45 -15.46 5.72
C ALA A 140 5.29 -16.52 6.46
N GLU A 141 4.67 -17.54 7.07
CA GLU A 141 5.40 -18.65 7.68
C GLU A 141 6.25 -19.39 6.63
N ALA A 142 5.67 -19.70 5.47
CA ALA A 142 6.36 -20.43 4.41
C ALA A 142 7.50 -19.63 3.75
N ALA A 143 7.29 -18.34 3.47
CA ALA A 143 8.23 -17.51 2.71
C ALA A 143 9.20 -16.72 3.59
N LEU A 144 8.83 -16.41 4.83
CA LEU A 144 9.59 -15.56 5.76
C LEU A 144 10.04 -16.32 7.02
N GLY A 145 9.55 -17.54 7.26
CA GLY A 145 9.91 -18.38 8.41
C GLY A 145 9.23 -18.00 9.72
N ASP A 146 8.31 -17.04 9.72
CA ASP A 146 7.56 -16.60 10.90
C ASP A 146 6.17 -16.08 10.45
N PRO A 147 5.05 -16.63 10.95
CA PRO A 147 3.70 -16.22 10.56
C PRO A 147 3.39 -14.77 10.90
N ASP A 148 4.13 -14.19 11.85
CA ASP A 148 3.97 -12.81 12.29
C ASP A 148 5.16 -11.92 11.85
N ALA A 149 5.89 -12.33 10.79
CA ALA A 149 7.11 -11.67 10.33
C ALA A 149 6.92 -10.20 9.91
N ILE A 150 5.70 -9.79 9.55
CA ILE A 150 5.44 -8.50 8.91
C ILE A 150 4.85 -7.50 9.89
N SER A 151 5.51 -6.35 10.00
CA SER A 151 4.99 -5.15 10.66
C SER A 151 4.30 -4.25 9.63
N ILE A 152 3.11 -3.75 9.97
CA ILE A 152 2.32 -2.88 9.10
C ILE A 152 2.27 -1.48 9.68
N ILE A 153 2.62 -0.49 8.87
CA ILE A 153 2.68 0.91 9.27
C ILE A 153 1.81 1.74 8.33
N ASN A 154 1.00 2.63 8.91
CA ASN A 154 0.41 3.75 8.20
C ASN A 154 1.27 4.99 8.44
N ASP A 155 1.90 5.49 7.39
CA ASP A 155 2.69 6.72 7.42
C ASP A 155 2.01 7.76 6.53
N ASN A 156 1.30 8.70 7.16
CA ASN A 156 0.57 9.77 6.46
C ASN A 156 -0.39 9.25 5.38
N GLY A 157 -1.01 8.09 5.62
CA GLY A 157 -1.92 7.45 4.68
C GLY A 157 -1.25 6.55 3.63
N ASN A 158 0.09 6.47 3.62
CA ASN A 158 0.80 5.42 2.88
C ASN A 158 0.83 4.15 3.73
N LEU A 159 0.56 3.00 3.12
CA LEU A 159 0.64 1.71 3.79
C LEU A 159 2.01 1.09 3.52
N ILE A 160 2.65 0.58 4.56
CA ILE A 160 3.96 -0.07 4.51
C ILE A 160 3.87 -1.41 5.21
N TRP A 161 4.19 -2.49 4.50
CA TRP A 161 4.41 -3.83 5.04
C TRP A 161 5.91 -4.06 5.07
N ARG A 162 6.49 -4.22 6.25
CA ARG A 162 7.94 -4.43 6.42
C ARG A 162 8.19 -5.78 7.06
N VAL A 163 9.06 -6.58 6.46
CA VAL A 163 9.58 -7.79 7.09
C VAL A 163 10.45 -7.36 8.27
N ALA A 164 10.04 -7.72 9.49
CA ALA A 164 10.64 -7.26 10.74
C ALA A 164 11.19 -8.41 11.60
N ARG A 165 10.88 -9.66 11.24
CA ARG A 165 11.32 -10.88 11.91
C ARG A 165 11.53 -12.00 10.89
N GLY A 166 12.10 -13.10 11.36
CA GLY A 166 12.43 -14.27 10.56
C GLY A 166 13.75 -14.10 9.79
N PRO A 167 14.20 -15.14 9.08
CA PRO A 167 15.39 -15.13 8.24
C PRO A 167 15.33 -14.19 7.01
N GLY A 168 14.20 -13.51 6.78
CA GLY A 168 13.97 -12.70 5.59
C GLY A 168 13.21 -13.45 4.49
N TRP A 169 12.88 -12.75 3.42
CA TRP A 169 12.04 -13.28 2.34
C TRP A 169 12.85 -14.19 1.42
N GLN A 170 12.50 -15.48 1.42
CA GLN A 170 13.21 -16.48 0.63
C GLN A 170 12.91 -16.33 -0.88
N PRO A 171 13.89 -16.61 -1.77
CA PRO A 171 13.66 -16.75 -3.21
C PRO A 171 12.53 -17.75 -3.51
N GLY A 172 11.73 -17.48 -4.55
CA GLY A 172 10.53 -18.26 -4.86
C GLY A 172 9.37 -18.08 -3.88
N GLY A 173 9.64 -17.53 -2.69
CA GLY A 173 8.66 -17.29 -1.64
C GLY A 173 7.59 -16.32 -2.10
N THR A 174 6.34 -16.65 -1.82
CA THR A 174 5.19 -15.78 -2.08
C THR A 174 4.62 -15.23 -0.80
N VAL A 175 4.27 -13.95 -0.80
CA VAL A 175 3.49 -13.31 0.26
C VAL A 175 2.34 -12.50 -0.36
N THR A 176 1.13 -12.71 0.13
CA THR A 176 -0.05 -11.95 -0.22
C THR A 176 -0.35 -10.89 0.83
N LEU A 177 -0.43 -9.64 0.41
CA LEU A 177 -0.76 -8.47 1.22
C LEU A 177 -2.13 -7.94 0.81
N TRP A 178 -2.86 -7.34 1.74
CA TRP A 178 -4.17 -6.76 1.43
C TRP A 178 -4.52 -5.56 2.27
N TRP A 179 -5.42 -4.73 1.75
CA TRP A 179 -6.05 -3.61 2.45
C TRP A 179 -7.43 -3.32 1.89
N ARG A 180 -8.28 -2.63 2.65
CA ARG A 180 -9.67 -2.33 2.25
C ARG A 180 -9.95 -0.86 2.12
N SER A 181 -10.69 -0.51 1.06
CA SER A 181 -11.14 0.86 0.76
C SER A 181 -12.63 0.92 0.47
N THR A 182 -13.27 2.04 0.78
CA THR A 182 -14.59 2.39 0.22
C THR A 182 -14.50 2.91 -1.22
N MET A 183 -13.29 3.14 -1.74
CA MET A 183 -13.07 3.61 -3.11
C MET A 183 -12.70 2.45 -4.03
N ALA A 184 -13.47 2.29 -5.09
CA ALA A 184 -13.11 1.41 -6.20
C ALA A 184 -11.83 1.90 -6.91
N PRO A 185 -11.06 1.00 -7.56
CA PRO A 185 -9.87 1.41 -8.30
C PRO A 185 -10.26 2.25 -9.52
N GLN A 186 -9.48 3.29 -9.80
CA GLN A 186 -9.61 4.05 -11.05
C GLN A 186 -8.97 3.30 -12.23
N GLY A 187 -8.05 2.38 -11.93
CA GLY A 187 -7.32 1.57 -12.90
C GLY A 187 -5.93 1.21 -12.39
N PRO A 188 -5.10 0.59 -13.23
CA PRO A 188 -3.69 0.38 -12.96
C PRO A 188 -2.96 1.72 -12.76
N ALA A 189 -2.14 1.81 -11.71
CA ALA A 189 -1.26 2.94 -11.46
C ALA A 189 0.08 2.46 -10.89
N GLU A 190 1.16 3.17 -11.23
CA GLU A 190 2.47 3.02 -10.59
C GLU A 190 2.43 3.65 -9.19
N ALA A 191 1.79 2.95 -8.26
CA ALA A 191 1.47 3.44 -6.92
C ALA A 191 2.09 2.56 -5.82
N TYR A 192 2.96 1.62 -6.19
CA TYR A 192 3.56 0.64 -5.31
C TYR A 192 5.08 0.64 -5.46
N LEU A 193 5.76 0.26 -4.38
CA LEU A 193 7.20 0.12 -4.35
C LEU A 193 7.57 -1.10 -3.51
N LEU A 194 8.39 -1.99 -4.09
CA LEU A 194 9.09 -3.04 -3.37
C LEU A 194 10.52 -2.57 -3.09
N GLU A 195 10.99 -2.71 -1.86
CA GLU A 195 12.41 -2.64 -1.52
C GLU A 195 12.90 -4.04 -1.16
N VAL A 196 13.93 -4.52 -1.84
CA VAL A 196 14.59 -5.80 -1.58
C VAL A 196 16.09 -5.59 -1.75
N ASP A 197 16.90 -6.07 -0.80
CA ASP A 197 18.36 -5.88 -0.80
C ASP A 197 18.82 -4.42 -0.95
N GLY A 198 18.00 -3.46 -0.50
CA GLY A 198 18.24 -2.02 -0.61
C GLY A 198 17.91 -1.39 -1.97
N GLU A 199 17.45 -2.18 -2.93
CA GLU A 199 16.98 -1.70 -4.23
C GLU A 199 15.49 -1.38 -4.20
N GLN A 200 15.11 -0.21 -4.72
CA GLN A 200 13.72 0.21 -4.81
C GLN A 200 13.16 -0.01 -6.22
N ILE A 201 12.05 -0.73 -6.30
CA ILE A 201 11.45 -1.18 -7.55
C ILE A 201 10.00 -0.71 -7.58
N ALA A 202 9.70 0.18 -8.53
CA ALA A 202 8.34 0.65 -8.76
C ALA A 202 7.47 -0.49 -9.32
N ALA A 203 6.21 -0.52 -8.91
CA ALA A 203 5.27 -1.53 -9.36
C ALA A 203 3.90 -0.93 -9.67
N THR A 204 3.23 -1.52 -10.65
CA THR A 204 1.90 -1.14 -11.10
C THR A 204 0.85 -2.10 -10.55
N GLY A 205 -0.24 -1.54 -10.06
CA GLY A 205 -1.39 -2.30 -9.57
C GLY A 205 -2.66 -1.44 -9.55
N PRO A 206 -3.82 -2.02 -9.24
CA PRO A 206 -5.06 -1.26 -9.16
C PRO A 206 -4.99 -0.28 -7.98
N PHE A 207 -5.29 1.00 -8.20
CA PHE A 207 -5.22 2.01 -7.15
C PHE A 207 -6.48 2.89 -7.14
N PRO A 208 -6.98 3.33 -5.97
CA PRO A 208 -8.13 4.23 -5.91
C PRO A 208 -7.79 5.60 -6.51
N PRO A 209 -8.80 6.38 -6.92
CA PRO A 209 -8.59 7.77 -7.29
C PRO A 209 -8.07 8.60 -6.10
N GLU A 210 -7.39 9.70 -6.40
CA GLU A 210 -7.01 10.68 -5.39
C GLU A 210 -8.25 11.35 -4.80
N GLU A 211 -8.24 11.59 -3.48
CA GLU A 211 -9.27 12.40 -2.84
C GLU A 211 -9.25 13.81 -3.43
N LYS A 212 -10.39 14.25 -3.97
CA LYS A 212 -10.54 15.65 -4.35
C LYS A 212 -10.41 16.51 -3.10
N PRO A 213 -9.68 17.63 -3.14
CA PRO A 213 -9.72 18.60 -2.06
C PRO A 213 -11.18 18.98 -1.81
N VAL A 214 -11.63 18.91 -0.57
CA VAL A 214 -12.89 19.54 -0.18
C VAL A 214 -12.76 21.03 -0.47
N GLU A 215 -13.47 21.52 -1.49
CA GLU A 215 -13.61 22.97 -1.69
C GLU A 215 -14.17 23.54 -0.39
N GLY A 216 -13.33 24.30 0.30
CA GLY A 216 -13.65 24.88 1.58
C GLY A 216 -14.98 25.63 1.48
N SER A 217 -15.88 25.32 2.39
CA SER A 217 -17.09 26.09 2.65
C SER A 217 -16.68 27.55 2.88
N ALA A 218 -16.65 28.34 1.80
CA ALA A 218 -16.59 29.79 1.87
C ALA A 218 -17.88 30.21 2.56
N ALA A 219 -17.76 30.44 3.87
CA ALA A 219 -18.83 30.99 4.68
C ALA A 219 -19.37 32.25 4.00
N ARG A 220 -20.64 32.21 3.64
CA ARG A 220 -21.45 33.40 3.37
C ARG A 220 -21.92 33.99 4.69
#